data_AF-A0A6B3VSN2-F1
#
_entry.id   AF-A0A6B3VSN2-F1
#
_cell.length_a   1.000
_cell.length_b   1.000
_cell.length_c   1.000
_cell.angle_alpha   90.00
_cell.angle_beta   90.00
_cell.angle_gamma   90.00
#
_symmetry.space_group_name_H-M   'P 1'
#
loop_
_entity.id
_entity.type
_entity.pdbx_description
1 polymer ?
#
loop_
_entity_poly.entity_id
_entity_poly.type
_entity_poly.pdbx_seq_one_letter_code
_entity_poly.pdbx_strand_id
1 'polypeptide(L)'
;MLKQCNENDFYQIKTVAENRLRPDRMTRTLWGAFMFSGMITAVLSFGSGYSIYVTNPIWPVIVKISSILLAVQFVVTVFFTKRKIAYKFQRTQSLLLSTFLFKMSIDVYAVYFLSCEDKSAPSYMTTTGFILLIGGLLYLVISTIMGIKRVQQGELRKGGKGLYNLKQSKGQVSLPIIFGATMMGGTIARFLSDVNTPTANMASLFFALFFAVVLQYAMTFASPELFLLTYCKFKFESFRIPMPTPVEFKQNQTIQFRANHNGKVSIERLSFELYQVISATTKCKIDEWHYTAIEFDAEITKLGLESSGILIYKSENFDQSANEADYTFYIPVNTPIEMEANDIFDSYKIWKFNDGLLLKNVNFHHIKDFYDLLRTKAKEDQLTLEEPFYHILNEEGILHIYAPIIEEQKEKTEVI
;
A
#
# COMPACT_ATOMS: atom_id res chain seq x y z
N MET A 1 11.88 -29.51 12.10
CA MET A 1 11.36 -29.83 10.76
C MET A 1 12.02 -28.99 9.65
N LEU A 2 12.12 -27.65 9.77
CA LEU A 2 12.67 -26.79 8.68
C LEU A 2 14.22 -26.67 8.60
N LYS A 3 14.98 -27.28 9.54
CA LYS A 3 16.45 -27.10 9.61
C LYS A 3 17.18 -27.57 8.34
N GLN A 4 16.66 -28.58 7.65
CA GLN A 4 17.24 -29.20 6.45
C GLN A 4 16.94 -28.44 5.13
N CYS A 5 16.02 -27.47 5.12
CA CYS A 5 15.66 -26.72 3.92
C CYS A 5 16.66 -25.59 3.62
N ASN A 6 16.97 -25.40 2.33
CA ASN A 6 17.88 -24.38 1.80
C ASN A 6 17.11 -23.11 1.40
N GLU A 7 17.81 -22.01 1.16
CA GLU A 7 17.19 -20.73 0.78
C GLU A 7 16.29 -20.85 -0.46
N ASN A 8 16.74 -21.62 -1.46
CA ASN A 8 16.02 -21.84 -2.72
C ASN A 8 14.63 -22.48 -2.53
N ASP A 9 14.43 -23.21 -1.42
CA ASP A 9 13.13 -23.80 -1.07
C ASP A 9 12.07 -22.74 -0.71
N PHE A 10 12.51 -21.51 -0.43
CA PHE A 10 11.67 -20.40 0.01
C PHE A 10 11.55 -19.29 -1.03
N TYR A 11 11.84 -19.56 -2.31
CA TYR A 11 11.80 -18.56 -3.38
C TYR A 11 10.50 -17.74 -3.39
N GLN A 12 9.34 -18.38 -3.28
CA GLN A 12 8.06 -17.66 -3.25
C GLN A 12 7.91 -16.78 -2.00
N ILE A 13 8.35 -17.25 -0.83
CA ILE A 13 8.33 -16.43 0.40
C ILE A 13 9.25 -15.22 0.24
N LYS A 14 10.37 -15.36 -0.48
CA LYS A 14 11.29 -14.26 -0.78
C LYS A 14 10.61 -13.20 -1.65
N THR A 15 9.92 -13.61 -2.72
CA THR A 15 9.17 -12.66 -3.57
C THR A 15 8.07 -11.93 -2.81
N VAL A 16 7.38 -12.61 -1.90
CA VAL A 16 6.39 -11.98 -1.01
C VAL A 16 7.06 -10.99 -0.06
N ALA A 17 8.21 -11.36 0.52
CA ALA A 17 8.97 -10.51 1.42
C ALA A 17 9.40 -9.21 0.74
N GLU A 18 9.84 -9.29 -0.52
CA GLU A 18 10.31 -8.16 -1.32
C GLU A 18 9.17 -7.24 -1.76
N ASN A 19 7.97 -7.80 -1.99
CA ASN A 19 6.81 -7.06 -2.47
C ASN A 19 5.82 -6.72 -1.32
N ARG A 20 4.90 -7.64 -0.99
CA ARG A 20 3.78 -7.36 -0.07
C ARG A 20 4.20 -7.21 1.40
N LEU A 21 5.20 -7.98 1.85
CA LEU A 21 5.66 -8.02 3.24
C LEU A 21 7.05 -7.36 3.41
N ARG A 22 7.30 -6.31 2.62
CA ARG A 22 8.50 -5.46 2.75
C ARG A 22 8.43 -4.68 4.07
N PRO A 23 9.56 -4.41 4.77
CA PRO A 23 9.54 -3.80 6.11
C PRO A 23 8.72 -2.50 6.23
N ASP A 24 8.73 -1.65 5.20
CA ASP A 24 7.90 -0.45 5.10
C ASP A 24 6.39 -0.76 4.94
N ARG A 25 6.04 -1.75 4.14
CA ARG A 25 4.64 -2.20 3.98
C ARG A 25 4.13 -2.90 5.23
N MET A 26 4.96 -3.68 5.90
CA MET A 26 4.65 -4.31 7.20
C MET A 26 4.32 -3.27 8.27
N THR A 27 4.98 -2.10 8.27
CA THR A 27 4.63 -0.98 9.16
C THR A 27 3.24 -0.45 8.88
N ARG A 28 2.82 -0.35 7.60
CA ARG A 28 1.43 0.01 7.26
C ARG A 28 0.45 -1.03 7.77
N THR A 29 0.77 -2.32 7.65
CA THR A 29 -0.06 -3.40 8.21
C THR A 29 -0.15 -3.33 9.73
N LEU A 30 0.92 -2.95 10.44
CA LEU A 30 0.89 -2.75 11.90
C LEU A 30 -0.09 -1.62 12.29
N TRP A 31 -0.09 -0.50 11.57
CA TRP A 31 -1.06 0.57 11.78
C TRP A 31 -2.49 0.11 11.50
N GLY A 32 -2.72 -0.62 10.41
CA GLY A 32 -4.04 -1.20 10.12
C GLY A 32 -4.53 -2.14 11.21
N ALA A 33 -3.67 -3.03 11.69
CA ALA A 33 -3.98 -3.92 12.80
C ALA A 33 -4.23 -3.14 14.11
N PHE A 34 -3.48 -2.07 14.37
CA PHE A 34 -3.66 -1.23 15.57
C PHE A 34 -5.01 -0.53 15.57
N MET A 35 -5.39 0.10 14.46
CA MET A 35 -6.67 0.80 14.33
C MET A 35 -7.84 -0.18 14.49
N PHE A 36 -7.74 -1.36 13.87
CA PHE A 36 -8.75 -2.39 14.03
C PHE A 36 -8.86 -2.89 15.48
N SER A 37 -7.75 -3.29 16.10
CA SER A 37 -7.73 -3.74 17.50
C SER A 37 -8.24 -2.65 18.46
N GLY A 38 -7.94 -1.37 18.15
CA GLY A 38 -8.44 -0.22 18.90
C GLY A 38 -9.95 -0.09 18.85
N MET A 39 -10.54 -0.22 17.65
CA MET A 39 -11.99 -0.22 17.47
C MET A 39 -12.66 -1.35 18.26
N ILE A 40 -12.14 -2.58 18.16
CA ILE A 40 -12.70 -3.74 18.87
C ILE A 40 -12.58 -3.58 20.39
N THR A 41 -11.43 -3.09 20.88
CA THR A 41 -11.22 -2.84 22.31
C THR A 41 -12.13 -1.73 22.83
N ALA A 42 -12.39 -0.70 22.04
CA ALA A 42 -13.35 0.36 22.39
C ALA A 42 -14.75 -0.22 22.55
N VAL A 43 -15.24 -0.98 21.56
CA VAL A 43 -16.56 -1.66 21.63
C VAL A 43 -16.66 -2.55 22.87
N LEU A 44 -15.62 -3.34 23.14
CA LEU A 44 -15.56 -4.21 24.32
C LEU A 44 -15.63 -3.42 25.63
N SER A 45 -14.92 -2.29 25.70
CA SER A 45 -14.88 -1.42 26.88
C SER A 45 -16.24 -0.74 27.13
N PHE A 46 -16.89 -0.25 26.07
CA PHE A 46 -18.22 0.33 26.16
C PHE A 46 -19.26 -0.71 26.59
N GLY A 47 -19.28 -1.88 25.94
CA GLY A 47 -20.25 -2.92 26.28
C GLY A 47 -20.09 -3.44 27.71
N SER A 48 -18.84 -3.64 28.18
CA SER A 48 -18.58 -4.10 29.55
C SER A 48 -18.82 -3.03 30.62
N GLY A 49 -18.66 -1.75 30.29
CA GLY A 49 -18.73 -0.66 31.27
C GLY A 49 -20.12 -0.06 31.46
N TYR A 50 -21.00 -0.15 30.45
CA TYR A 50 -22.31 0.50 30.45
C TYR A 50 -23.50 -0.46 30.44
N SER A 51 -23.30 -1.73 30.08
CA SER A 51 -24.40 -2.70 30.13
C SER A 51 -24.68 -3.15 31.55
N ILE A 52 -25.93 -3.00 31.98
CA ILE A 52 -26.44 -3.56 33.24
C ILE A 52 -26.64 -5.09 33.19
N TYR A 53 -26.65 -5.67 31.98
CA TYR A 53 -26.88 -7.10 31.76
C TYR A 53 -25.59 -7.92 31.80
N VAL A 54 -24.45 -7.27 31.60
CA VAL A 54 -23.13 -7.89 31.72
C VAL A 54 -22.76 -7.96 33.21
N THR A 55 -22.76 -9.16 33.77
CA THR A 55 -22.58 -9.39 35.22
C THR A 55 -21.34 -10.19 35.54
N ASN A 56 -20.76 -10.88 34.55
CA ASN A 56 -19.60 -11.73 34.78
C ASN A 56 -18.35 -10.89 35.08
N PRO A 57 -17.68 -11.12 36.23
CA PRO A 57 -16.49 -10.36 36.64
C PRO A 57 -15.27 -10.58 35.74
N ILE A 58 -15.33 -11.52 34.79
CA ILE A 58 -14.26 -11.74 33.82
C ILE A 58 -14.13 -10.57 32.83
N TRP A 59 -15.20 -9.83 32.54
CA TRP A 59 -15.19 -8.80 31.49
C TRP A 59 -14.27 -7.62 31.78
N PRO A 60 -14.27 -7.01 32.99
CA PRO A 60 -13.28 -6.00 33.35
C PRO A 60 -11.83 -6.51 33.21
N VAL A 61 -11.59 -7.79 33.51
CA VAL A 61 -10.26 -8.40 33.36
C VAL A 61 -9.87 -8.51 31.88
N ILE A 62 -10.77 -9.00 31.02
CA ILE A 62 -10.53 -9.10 29.57
C ILE A 62 -10.32 -7.71 28.97
N VAL A 63 -11.14 -6.72 29.32
CA VAL A 63 -10.99 -5.33 28.86
C VAL A 63 -9.63 -4.76 29.26
N LYS A 64 -9.21 -4.98 30.52
CA LYS A 64 -7.91 -4.53 31.02
C LYS A 64 -6.76 -5.18 30.24
N ILE A 65 -6.80 -6.49 30.04
CA ILE A 65 -5.78 -7.21 29.26
C ILE A 65 -5.74 -6.71 27.81
N SER A 66 -6.90 -6.56 27.16
CA SER A 66 -7.01 -6.05 25.78
C SER A 66 -6.47 -4.62 25.66
N SER A 67 -6.75 -3.76 26.63
CA SER A 67 -6.25 -2.38 26.66
C SER A 67 -4.73 -2.32 26.84
N ILE A 68 -4.16 -3.17 27.72
CA ILE A 68 -2.70 -3.28 27.89
C ILE A 68 -2.05 -3.76 26.58
N LEU A 69 -2.61 -4.80 25.94
CA LEU A 69 -2.10 -5.30 24.66
C LEU A 69 -2.20 -4.26 23.55
N LEU A 70 -3.28 -3.47 23.52
CA LEU A 70 -3.44 -2.37 22.58
C LEU A 70 -2.39 -1.27 22.81
N ALA A 71 -2.10 -0.92 24.07
CA ALA A 71 -1.05 0.04 24.40
C ALA A 71 0.34 -0.45 23.98
N VAL A 72 0.64 -1.74 24.22
CA VAL A 72 1.88 -2.38 23.73
C VAL A 72 1.93 -2.33 22.20
N GLN A 73 0.84 -2.66 21.53
CA GLN A 73 0.74 -2.60 20.06
C GLN A 73 0.96 -1.19 19.52
N PHE A 74 0.44 -0.16 20.20
CA PHE A 74 0.66 1.23 19.85
C PHE A 74 2.14 1.61 19.94
N VAL A 75 2.79 1.32 21.08
CA VAL A 75 4.22 1.61 21.29
C VAL A 75 5.08 0.93 20.22
N VAL A 76 4.80 -0.34 19.93
CA VAL A 76 5.50 -1.09 18.88
C VAL A 76 5.27 -0.44 17.50
N THR A 77 4.03 -0.08 17.18
CA THR A 77 3.68 0.51 15.87
C THR A 77 4.37 1.86 15.67
N VAL A 78 4.37 2.72 16.68
CA VAL A 78 5.10 4.01 16.66
C VAL A 78 6.61 3.78 16.52
N PHE A 79 7.18 2.82 17.26
CA PHE A 79 8.60 2.49 17.17
C PHE A 79 9.02 2.05 15.75
N PHE A 80 8.22 1.20 15.10
CA PHE A 80 8.47 0.71 13.73
C PHE A 80 8.03 1.67 12.62
N THR A 81 7.44 2.84 12.96
CA THR A 81 7.07 3.87 11.98
C THR A 81 8.32 4.49 11.31
N LYS A 82 9.43 4.59 12.05
CA LYS A 82 10.69 5.06 11.49
C LYS A 82 11.28 4.01 10.53
N ARG A 83 11.35 4.33 9.23
CA ARG A 83 11.88 3.43 8.18
C ARG A 83 13.23 2.80 8.56
N LYS A 84 14.19 3.61 9.03
CA LYS A 84 15.52 3.11 9.46
C LYS A 84 15.43 2.01 10.53
N ILE A 85 14.49 2.16 11.48
CA ILE A 85 14.26 1.17 12.55
C ILE A 85 13.58 -0.08 11.98
N ALA A 86 12.58 0.08 11.11
CA ALA A 86 11.89 -1.04 10.45
C ALA A 86 12.87 -1.94 9.69
N TYR A 87 13.74 -1.37 8.86
CA TYR A 87 14.73 -2.15 8.11
C TYR A 87 15.81 -2.77 9.02
N LYS A 88 16.26 -2.05 10.06
CA LYS A 88 17.24 -2.56 11.03
C LYS A 88 16.70 -3.72 11.88
N PHE A 89 15.45 -3.62 12.34
CA PHE A 89 14.82 -4.58 13.25
C PHE A 89 13.72 -5.41 12.58
N GLN A 90 13.83 -5.64 11.26
CA GLN A 90 12.82 -6.34 10.45
C GLN A 90 12.47 -7.75 10.93
N ARG A 91 13.37 -8.43 11.66
CA ARG A 91 13.13 -9.73 12.30
C ARG A 91 12.07 -9.62 13.40
N THR A 92 12.33 -8.72 14.34
CA THR A 92 11.45 -8.42 15.47
C THR A 92 10.11 -7.88 14.96
N GLN A 93 10.15 -7.02 13.93
CA GLN A 93 8.94 -6.51 13.29
C GLN A 93 8.03 -7.63 12.76
N SER A 94 8.61 -8.64 12.08
CA SER A 94 7.86 -9.78 11.53
C SER A 94 7.24 -10.66 12.62
N LEU A 95 7.99 -10.90 13.70
CA LEU A 95 7.49 -11.65 14.84
C LEU A 95 6.33 -10.92 15.54
N LEU A 96 6.48 -9.62 15.78
CA LEU A 96 5.46 -8.81 16.43
C LEU A 96 4.21 -8.65 15.56
N LEU A 97 4.37 -8.44 14.26
CA LEU A 97 3.25 -8.40 13.31
C LEU A 97 2.48 -9.74 13.32
N SER A 98 3.17 -10.87 13.33
CA SER A 98 2.54 -12.19 13.44
C SER A 98 1.72 -12.34 14.71
N THR A 99 2.27 -11.84 15.83
CA THR A 99 1.61 -11.90 17.14
C THR A 99 0.36 -11.01 17.18
N PHE A 100 0.42 -9.79 16.62
CA PHE A 100 -0.73 -8.89 16.59
C PHE A 100 -1.83 -9.35 15.63
N LEU A 101 -1.48 -9.94 14.49
CA LEU A 101 -2.47 -10.52 13.58
C LEU A 101 -3.15 -11.75 14.20
N PHE A 102 -2.41 -12.56 14.95
CA PHE A 102 -2.99 -13.64 15.74
C PHE A 102 -3.97 -13.11 16.80
N LYS A 103 -3.58 -12.08 17.57
CA LYS A 103 -4.48 -11.40 18.52
C LYS A 103 -5.74 -10.87 17.83
N MET A 104 -5.58 -10.16 16.72
CA MET A 104 -6.68 -9.60 15.93
C MET A 104 -7.70 -10.67 15.52
N SER A 105 -7.24 -11.89 15.22
CA SER A 105 -8.14 -13.02 14.87
C SER A 105 -9.03 -13.49 16.03
N ILE A 106 -8.65 -13.20 17.28
CA ILE A 106 -9.37 -13.61 18.50
C ILE A 106 -10.19 -12.46 19.06
N ASP A 107 -9.74 -11.22 18.94
CA ASP A 107 -10.37 -10.04 19.58
C ASP A 107 -11.86 -9.88 19.23
N VAL A 108 -12.28 -10.23 18.01
CA VAL A 108 -13.69 -10.14 17.58
C VAL A 108 -14.58 -11.13 18.35
N TYR A 109 -14.05 -12.29 18.75
CA TYR A 109 -14.81 -13.24 19.56
C TYR A 109 -15.10 -12.71 20.97
N ALA A 110 -14.23 -11.87 21.54
CA ALA A 110 -14.49 -11.26 22.83
C ALA A 110 -15.73 -10.35 22.77
N VAL A 111 -15.89 -9.58 21.69
CA VAL A 111 -17.09 -8.76 21.47
C VAL A 111 -18.32 -9.63 21.24
N TYR A 112 -18.20 -10.73 20.48
CA TYR A 112 -19.30 -11.68 20.28
C TYR A 112 -19.79 -12.26 21.62
N PHE A 113 -18.88 -12.80 22.44
CA PHE A 113 -19.25 -13.39 23.73
C PHE A 113 -19.84 -12.37 24.70
N LEU A 114 -19.32 -11.13 24.70
CA LEU A 114 -19.88 -10.03 25.49
C LEU A 114 -21.31 -9.73 25.05
N SER A 115 -21.55 -9.68 23.74
CA SER A 115 -22.86 -9.43 23.16
C SER A 115 -23.85 -10.55 23.46
N CYS A 116 -23.38 -11.80 23.53
CA CYS A 116 -24.21 -12.94 23.96
C CYS A 116 -24.66 -12.78 25.42
N GLU A 117 -23.79 -12.32 26.31
CA GLU A 117 -24.15 -12.08 27.71
C GLU A 117 -25.12 -10.89 27.84
N ASP A 118 -24.79 -9.77 27.20
CA ASP A 118 -25.62 -8.55 27.17
C ASP A 118 -27.07 -8.84 26.70
N LYS A 119 -27.22 -9.69 25.68
CA LYS A 119 -28.52 -10.05 25.11
C LYS A 119 -29.19 -11.25 25.75
N SER A 120 -28.61 -11.82 26.81
CA SER A 120 -29.10 -13.06 27.43
C SER A 120 -29.31 -14.19 26.41
N ALA A 121 -28.34 -14.33 25.49
CA ALA A 121 -28.43 -15.27 24.39
C ALA A 121 -28.49 -16.72 24.90
N PRO A 122 -29.22 -17.61 24.22
CA PRO A 122 -29.26 -19.02 24.58
C PRO A 122 -27.86 -19.66 24.65
N SER A 123 -27.69 -20.62 25.57
CA SER A 123 -26.39 -21.28 25.81
C SER A 123 -25.77 -21.86 24.54
N TYR A 124 -26.57 -22.41 23.63
CA TYR A 124 -26.08 -22.97 22.38
C TYR A 124 -25.32 -21.96 21.51
N MET A 125 -25.64 -20.65 21.55
CA MET A 125 -24.92 -19.64 20.78
C MET A 125 -23.49 -19.45 21.31
N THR A 126 -23.33 -19.37 22.64
CA THR A 126 -22.00 -19.31 23.25
C THR A 126 -21.20 -20.58 22.97
N THR A 127 -21.82 -21.76 23.08
CA THR A 127 -21.18 -23.05 22.75
C THR A 127 -20.70 -23.08 21.30
N THR A 128 -21.53 -22.67 20.33
CA THR A 128 -21.13 -22.58 18.92
C THR A 128 -19.96 -21.64 18.74
N GLY A 129 -19.97 -20.46 19.40
CA GLY A 129 -18.84 -19.52 19.36
C GLY A 129 -17.53 -20.13 19.85
N PHE A 130 -17.55 -20.86 20.96
CA PHE A 130 -16.36 -21.55 21.48
C PHE A 130 -15.85 -22.64 20.53
N ILE A 131 -16.76 -23.45 19.97
CA ILE A 131 -16.39 -24.51 19.01
C ILE A 131 -15.76 -23.90 17.76
N LEU A 132 -16.30 -22.80 17.24
CA LEU A 132 -15.75 -22.11 16.07
C LEU A 132 -14.39 -21.47 16.35
N LEU A 133 -14.24 -20.81 17.51
CA LEU A 133 -12.96 -20.24 17.94
C LEU A 133 -11.88 -21.33 18.04
N ILE A 134 -12.16 -22.42 18.77
CA ILE A 134 -11.22 -23.55 18.94
C ILE A 134 -10.95 -24.22 17.59
N GLY A 135 -11.99 -24.43 16.77
CA GLY A 135 -11.85 -24.99 15.43
C GLY A 135 -10.94 -24.15 14.52
N GLY A 136 -11.05 -22.82 14.57
CA GLY A 136 -10.16 -21.91 13.85
C GLY A 136 -8.72 -21.95 14.36
N LEU A 137 -8.51 -22.05 15.68
CA LEU A 137 -7.17 -22.21 16.27
C LEU A 137 -6.52 -23.54 15.90
N LEU A 138 -7.28 -24.65 15.92
CA LEU A 138 -6.80 -25.95 15.45
C LEU A 138 -6.47 -25.91 13.96
N TYR A 139 -7.32 -25.28 13.16
CA TYR A 139 -7.07 -25.09 11.73
C TYR A 139 -5.80 -24.27 11.48
N LEU A 140 -5.47 -23.27 12.30
CA LEU A 140 -4.22 -22.52 12.21
C LEU A 140 -2.98 -23.40 12.42
N VAL A 141 -3.03 -24.26 13.43
CA VAL A 141 -1.94 -25.21 13.69
C VAL A 141 -1.78 -26.17 12.50
N ILE A 142 -2.87 -26.75 12.02
CA ILE A 142 -2.88 -27.68 10.88
C ILE A 142 -2.35 -26.99 9.62
N SER A 143 -2.86 -25.80 9.30
CA SER A 143 -2.47 -25.00 8.13
C SER A 143 -0.99 -24.66 8.17
N THR A 144 -0.46 -24.31 9.34
CA THR A 144 0.97 -24.03 9.54
C THR A 144 1.84 -25.27 9.32
N ILE A 145 1.45 -26.42 9.87
CA ILE A 145 2.15 -27.69 9.67
C ILE A 145 2.15 -28.08 8.19
N MET A 146 1.00 -27.92 7.51
CA MET A 146 0.89 -28.17 6.08
C MET A 146 1.79 -27.23 5.26
N GLY A 147 1.81 -25.94 5.60
CA GLY A 147 2.73 -24.97 4.98
C GLY A 147 4.19 -25.40 5.10
N ILE A 148 4.59 -25.88 6.28
CA ILE A 148 5.94 -26.42 6.53
C ILE A 148 6.22 -27.66 5.66
N LYS A 149 5.27 -28.61 5.56
CA LYS A 149 5.42 -29.80 4.72
C LYS A 149 5.59 -29.45 3.24
N ARG A 150 4.85 -28.44 2.74
CA ARG A 150 4.95 -27.97 1.35
C ARG A 150 6.31 -27.37 1.02
N VAL A 151 6.91 -26.66 1.98
CA VAL A 151 8.29 -26.18 1.87
C VAL A 151 9.24 -27.37 1.72
N GLN A 152 9.10 -28.40 2.54
CA GLN A 152 9.94 -29.61 2.48
C GLN A 152 9.76 -30.38 1.16
N GLN A 153 8.56 -30.35 0.57
CA GLN A 153 8.25 -30.95 -0.72
C GLN A 153 8.75 -30.13 -1.91
N GLY A 154 9.34 -28.95 -1.68
CA GLY A 154 9.84 -28.08 -2.74
C GLY A 154 8.75 -27.33 -3.50
N GLU A 155 7.50 -27.29 -3.00
CA GLU A 155 6.39 -26.62 -3.68
C GLU A 155 6.56 -25.09 -3.74
N LEU A 156 7.41 -24.52 -2.88
CA LEU A 156 7.70 -23.08 -2.80
C LEU A 156 8.95 -22.65 -3.59
N ARG A 157 9.60 -23.57 -4.32
CA ARG A 157 10.70 -23.26 -5.24
C ARG A 157 10.21 -22.45 -6.45
N LYS A 158 11.15 -21.89 -7.22
CA LYS A 158 10.83 -21.18 -8.49
C LYS A 158 10.08 -22.12 -9.44
N GLY A 159 8.89 -21.72 -9.89
CA GLY A 159 7.99 -22.55 -10.71
C GLY A 159 7.19 -23.62 -9.94
N GLY A 160 7.31 -23.67 -8.61
CA GLY A 160 6.53 -24.57 -7.76
C GLY A 160 5.06 -24.14 -7.60
N LYS A 161 4.22 -25.05 -7.08
CA LYS A 161 2.77 -24.85 -6.90
C LYS A 161 2.40 -23.79 -5.88
N GLY A 162 3.33 -23.41 -5.01
CA GLY A 162 3.18 -22.41 -3.97
C GLY A 162 2.33 -22.81 -2.77
N LEU A 163 2.13 -21.86 -1.85
CA LEU A 163 1.34 -22.11 -0.65
C LEU A 163 -0.14 -22.31 -0.92
N TYR A 164 -0.67 -21.79 -2.03
CA TYR A 164 -2.10 -21.69 -2.28
C TYR A 164 -2.44 -22.17 -3.70
N ASN A 165 -2.36 -23.48 -3.93
CA ASN A 165 -2.86 -24.05 -5.18
C ASN A 165 -4.36 -24.37 -5.05
N LEU A 166 -5.21 -23.36 -5.28
CA LEU A 166 -6.67 -23.46 -5.19
C LEU A 166 -7.27 -24.58 -6.06
N LYS A 167 -6.61 -24.94 -7.18
CA LYS A 167 -7.06 -26.02 -8.07
C LYS A 167 -6.85 -27.42 -7.50
N GLN A 168 -5.92 -27.61 -6.58
CA GLN A 168 -5.55 -28.94 -6.03
C GLN A 168 -5.81 -29.07 -4.52
N SER A 169 -5.85 -27.98 -3.76
CA SER A 169 -6.05 -28.02 -2.31
C SER A 169 -7.54 -27.95 -1.91
N LYS A 170 -8.38 -28.84 -2.47
CA LYS A 170 -9.81 -28.90 -2.14
C LYS A 170 -10.01 -28.90 -0.62
N GLY A 171 -9.31 -29.79 0.11
CA GLY A 171 -9.45 -29.90 1.56
C GLY A 171 -8.93 -28.72 2.41
N GLN A 172 -7.95 -27.94 1.93
CA GLN A 172 -7.42 -26.82 2.73
C GLN A 172 -8.39 -25.64 2.75
N VAL A 173 -9.02 -25.35 1.61
CA VAL A 173 -9.99 -24.24 1.53
C VAL A 173 -11.40 -24.72 1.91
N SER A 174 -11.79 -25.94 1.52
CA SER A 174 -13.16 -26.41 1.75
C SER A 174 -13.43 -26.82 3.20
N LEU A 175 -12.45 -27.36 3.94
CA LEU A 175 -12.67 -27.85 5.31
C LEU A 175 -13.11 -26.76 6.29
N PRO A 176 -12.43 -25.61 6.41
CA PRO A 176 -12.93 -24.51 7.26
C PRO A 176 -14.27 -23.95 6.78
N ILE A 177 -14.53 -23.91 5.48
CA ILE A 177 -15.81 -23.47 4.91
C ILE A 177 -16.95 -24.43 5.28
N ILE A 178 -16.76 -25.73 5.06
CA ILE A 178 -17.75 -26.77 5.39
C ILE A 178 -18.00 -26.80 6.89
N PHE A 179 -16.94 -26.75 7.70
CA PHE A 179 -17.07 -26.73 9.16
C PHE A 179 -17.82 -25.49 9.64
N GLY A 180 -17.43 -24.30 9.18
CA GLY A 180 -18.10 -23.04 9.51
C GLY A 180 -19.56 -23.03 9.07
N ALA A 181 -19.85 -23.43 7.83
CA ALA A 181 -21.20 -23.49 7.29
C ALA A 181 -22.08 -24.52 8.03
N THR A 182 -21.53 -25.69 8.39
CA THR A 182 -22.27 -26.72 9.14
C THR A 182 -22.59 -26.24 10.55
N MET A 183 -21.61 -25.66 11.26
CA MET A 183 -21.81 -25.15 12.62
C MET A 183 -22.79 -23.97 12.65
N MET A 184 -22.66 -23.01 11.71
CA MET A 184 -23.57 -21.88 11.62
C MET A 184 -24.98 -22.32 11.18
N GLY A 185 -25.08 -23.21 10.18
CA GLY A 185 -26.35 -23.76 9.72
C GLY A 185 -27.10 -24.51 10.81
N GLY A 186 -26.42 -25.36 11.59
CA GLY A 186 -27.02 -26.05 12.74
C GLY A 186 -27.49 -25.10 13.83
N THR A 187 -26.75 -24.01 14.06
CA THR A 187 -27.13 -22.99 15.05
C THR A 187 -28.34 -22.17 14.60
N ILE A 188 -28.41 -21.80 13.31
CA ILE A 188 -29.56 -21.14 12.71
C ILE A 188 -30.79 -22.06 12.72
N ALA A 189 -30.64 -23.34 12.37
CA ALA A 189 -31.72 -24.31 12.42
C ALA A 189 -32.28 -24.47 13.84
N ARG A 190 -31.40 -24.52 14.84
CA ARG A 190 -31.79 -24.58 16.25
C ARG A 190 -32.52 -23.32 16.71
N PHE A 191 -32.07 -22.15 16.26
CA PHE A 191 -32.75 -20.87 16.52
C PHE A 191 -34.14 -20.79 15.88
N LEU A 192 -34.28 -21.18 14.60
CA LEU A 192 -35.58 -21.21 13.92
C LEU A 192 -36.57 -22.21 14.55
N SER A 193 -36.05 -23.25 15.21
CA SER A 193 -36.87 -24.24 15.94
C SER A 193 -37.27 -23.76 17.34
N ASP A 194 -36.67 -22.70 17.85
CA ASP A 194 -36.89 -22.18 19.20
C ASP A 194 -37.92 -21.04 19.18
N VAL A 195 -39.18 -21.42 19.34
CA VAL A 195 -40.36 -20.52 19.32
C VAL A 195 -40.37 -19.46 20.43
N ASN A 196 -39.49 -19.56 21.42
CA ASN A 196 -39.49 -18.69 22.60
C ASN A 196 -38.50 -17.51 22.52
N THR A 197 -37.72 -17.38 21.43
CA THR A 197 -36.68 -16.34 21.33
C THR A 197 -37.08 -15.18 20.41
N PRO A 198 -37.04 -13.91 20.87
CA PRO A 198 -37.34 -12.75 20.03
C PRO A 198 -36.35 -12.63 18.85
N THR A 199 -36.86 -12.79 17.63
CA THR A 199 -36.04 -13.01 16.43
C THR A 199 -35.18 -11.82 16.01
N ALA A 200 -35.69 -10.60 16.17
CA ALA A 200 -35.00 -9.37 15.74
C ALA A 200 -33.71 -9.07 16.54
N ASN A 201 -33.66 -9.44 17.83
CA ASN A 201 -32.52 -9.12 18.70
C ASN A 201 -31.31 -10.04 18.48
N MET A 202 -31.54 -11.22 17.88
CA MET A 202 -30.52 -12.27 17.72
C MET A 202 -29.80 -12.22 16.37
N ALA A 203 -30.38 -11.58 15.36
CA ALA A 203 -29.76 -11.44 14.03
C ALA A 203 -28.38 -10.76 14.09
N SER A 204 -28.20 -9.76 14.96
CA SER A 204 -26.91 -9.09 15.13
C SER A 204 -25.84 -10.01 15.73
N LEU A 205 -26.22 -11.00 16.55
CA LEU A 205 -25.27 -11.97 17.13
C LEU A 205 -24.78 -12.94 16.07
N PHE A 206 -25.68 -13.40 15.17
CA PHE A 206 -25.28 -14.19 14.02
C PHE A 206 -24.35 -13.43 13.09
N PHE A 207 -24.63 -12.15 12.84
CA PHE A 207 -23.74 -11.30 12.04
C PHE A 207 -22.36 -11.14 12.70
N ALA A 208 -22.32 -10.85 14.00
CA ALA A 208 -21.07 -10.72 14.75
C ALA A 208 -20.26 -12.04 14.75
N LEU A 209 -20.93 -13.19 14.93
CA LEU A 209 -20.30 -14.51 14.86
C LEU A 209 -19.77 -14.80 13.46
N PHE A 210 -20.57 -14.57 12.42
CA PHE A 210 -20.17 -14.76 11.04
C PHE A 210 -18.94 -13.90 10.69
N PHE A 211 -18.94 -12.64 11.11
CA PHE A 211 -17.81 -11.74 10.92
C PHE A 211 -16.55 -12.23 11.66
N ALA A 212 -16.68 -12.68 12.91
CA ALA A 212 -15.58 -13.27 13.68
C ALA A 212 -14.98 -14.50 12.98
N VAL A 213 -15.84 -15.38 12.49
CA VAL A 213 -15.47 -16.60 11.77
C VAL A 213 -14.74 -16.29 10.48
N VAL A 214 -15.32 -15.46 9.61
CA VAL A 214 -14.72 -15.10 8.33
C VAL A 214 -13.36 -14.43 8.54
N LEU A 215 -13.26 -13.50 9.50
CA LEU A 215 -12.01 -12.83 9.80
C LEU A 215 -10.96 -13.80 10.33
N GLN A 216 -11.33 -14.68 11.28
CA GLN A 216 -10.42 -15.67 11.84
C GLN A 216 -9.89 -16.63 10.77
N TYR A 217 -10.76 -17.16 9.91
CA TYR A 217 -10.35 -18.07 8.85
C TYR A 217 -9.52 -17.38 7.77
N ALA A 218 -9.82 -16.13 7.42
CA ALA A 218 -9.00 -15.34 6.51
C ALA A 218 -7.58 -15.11 7.07
N MET A 219 -7.48 -14.72 8.35
CA MET A 219 -6.18 -14.56 9.02
C MET A 219 -5.44 -15.88 9.13
N THR A 220 -6.16 -16.96 9.46
CA THR A 220 -5.59 -18.30 9.57
C THR A 220 -5.05 -18.82 8.23
N PHE A 221 -5.68 -18.43 7.13
CA PHE A 221 -5.21 -18.75 5.79
C PHE A 221 -3.90 -18.00 5.46
N ALA A 222 -3.79 -16.72 5.84
CA ALA A 222 -2.61 -15.90 5.57
C ALA A 222 -1.43 -16.14 6.55
N SER A 223 -1.69 -16.63 7.76
CA SER A 223 -0.70 -16.76 8.84
C SER A 223 0.50 -17.68 8.53
N PRO A 224 0.34 -18.86 7.86
CA PRO A 224 1.48 -19.74 7.56
C PRO A 224 2.57 -19.04 6.75
N GLU A 225 2.18 -18.18 5.80
CA GLU A 225 3.12 -17.41 4.99
C GLU A 225 3.95 -16.43 5.84
N LEU A 226 3.31 -15.78 6.80
CA LEU A 226 3.95 -14.83 7.71
C LEU A 226 4.85 -15.53 8.75
N PHE A 227 4.46 -16.71 9.22
CA PHE A 227 5.29 -17.55 10.09
C PHE A 227 6.53 -18.07 9.36
N LEU A 228 6.38 -18.53 8.12
CA LEU A 228 7.49 -18.94 7.27
C LEU A 228 8.42 -17.76 6.96
N LEU A 229 7.87 -16.58 6.65
CA LEU A 229 8.67 -15.36 6.46
C LEU A 229 9.49 -15.03 7.70
N THR A 230 8.84 -15.06 8.88
CA THR A 230 9.52 -14.81 10.15
C THR A 230 10.67 -15.80 10.32
N TYR A 231 10.43 -17.10 10.13
CA TYR A 231 11.49 -18.12 10.15
C TYR A 231 12.64 -17.81 9.18
N CYS A 232 12.34 -17.46 7.92
CA CYS A 232 13.33 -17.15 6.90
C CYS A 232 14.19 -15.92 7.27
N LYS A 233 13.60 -14.85 7.80
CA LYS A 233 14.35 -13.65 8.24
C LYS A 233 15.30 -13.94 9.42
N PHE A 234 14.94 -14.89 10.28
CA PHE A 234 15.83 -15.35 11.35
C PHE A 234 16.96 -16.23 10.82
N LYS A 235 16.66 -17.15 9.88
CA LYS A 235 17.63 -18.14 9.37
C LYS A 235 18.58 -17.61 8.29
N PHE A 236 18.08 -16.84 7.32
CA PHE A 236 18.80 -16.45 6.11
C PHE A 236 19.03 -14.94 6.05
N GLU A 237 20.25 -14.50 5.74
CA GLU A 237 20.58 -13.08 5.63
C GLU A 237 20.04 -12.43 4.36
N SER A 238 19.93 -13.18 3.28
CA SER A 238 19.33 -12.78 2.00
C SER A 238 17.85 -12.39 2.07
N PHE A 239 17.15 -12.83 3.12
CA PHE A 239 15.79 -12.40 3.43
C PHE A 239 15.75 -11.04 4.16
N ARG A 240 16.92 -10.50 4.53
CA ARG A 240 17.06 -9.14 5.02
C ARG A 240 17.12 -8.22 3.83
N ILE A 241 16.00 -7.58 3.57
CA ILE A 241 15.91 -6.59 2.51
C ILE A 241 16.72 -5.38 2.99
N PRO A 242 17.76 -4.96 2.25
CA PRO A 242 18.47 -3.75 2.59
C PRO A 242 17.47 -2.60 2.52
N MET A 243 17.65 -1.61 3.39
CA MET A 243 16.93 -0.36 3.20
C MET A 243 17.24 0.10 1.78
N PRO A 244 16.23 0.43 0.95
CA PRO A 244 16.49 1.15 -0.28
C PRO A 244 17.31 2.34 0.17
N THR A 245 18.58 2.37 -0.20
CA THR A 245 19.33 3.61 -0.12
C THR A 245 18.40 4.62 -0.76
N PRO A 246 18.05 5.73 -0.08
CA PRO A 246 17.58 6.88 -0.82
C PRO A 246 18.58 6.94 -1.97
N VAL A 247 18.09 6.88 -3.21
CA VAL A 247 18.93 7.31 -4.30
C VAL A 247 19.20 8.75 -3.89
N GLU A 248 20.33 8.98 -3.22
CA GLU A 248 20.96 10.28 -3.25
C GLU A 248 21.11 10.44 -4.74
N PHE A 249 20.18 11.19 -5.33
CA PHE A 249 20.51 11.92 -6.51
C PHE A 249 21.85 12.53 -6.14
N LYS A 250 22.93 12.06 -6.79
CA LYS A 250 24.11 12.89 -6.93
C LYS A 250 23.62 14.07 -7.73
N GLN A 251 23.03 14.99 -7.00
CA GLN A 251 22.79 16.32 -7.38
C GLN A 251 24.15 17.01 -7.43
N ASN A 252 24.93 16.63 -8.42
CA ASN A 252 25.78 17.61 -9.03
C ASN A 252 24.79 18.48 -9.80
N GLN A 253 24.34 19.55 -9.12
CA GLN A 253 23.21 20.44 -9.44
C GLN A 253 21.83 19.97 -8.96
N THR A 254 21.68 19.98 -7.63
CA THR A 254 20.38 20.11 -6.96
C THR A 254 19.78 21.44 -7.42
N ILE A 255 18.76 21.41 -8.27
CA ILE A 255 17.80 22.52 -8.25
C ILE A 255 17.02 22.29 -6.97
N GLN A 256 17.40 22.96 -5.89
CA GLN A 256 16.58 22.97 -4.69
C GLN A 256 15.36 23.80 -5.04
N PHE A 257 14.24 23.14 -5.28
CA PHE A 257 12.94 23.77 -5.11
C PHE A 257 12.71 23.91 -3.61
N ARG A 258 13.44 24.84 -2.99
CA ARG A 258 13.12 25.31 -1.65
C ARG A 258 11.85 26.12 -1.83
N ALA A 259 10.71 25.58 -1.42
CA ALA A 259 9.47 26.34 -1.34
C ALA A 259 9.72 27.53 -0.40
N ASN A 260 9.86 28.72 -0.97
CA ASN A 260 9.70 29.93 -0.18
C ASN A 260 8.21 29.96 0.20
N HIS A 261 7.91 29.75 1.48
CA HIS A 261 6.57 29.81 2.08
C HIS A 261 5.86 31.17 1.92
N ASN A 262 6.37 32.07 1.09
CA ASN A 262 5.86 33.43 0.88
C ASN A 262 5.08 33.61 -0.43
N GLY A 263 4.78 32.55 -1.20
CA GLY A 263 3.95 32.66 -2.42
C GLY A 263 4.55 33.55 -3.52
N LYS A 264 5.85 33.86 -3.45
CA LYS A 264 6.54 34.71 -4.42
C LYS A 264 7.08 33.85 -5.55
N VAL A 265 6.60 34.11 -6.75
CA VAL A 265 7.03 33.47 -8.01
C VAL A 265 8.50 33.84 -8.27
N SER A 266 9.32 32.85 -8.60
CA SER A 266 10.76 33.03 -8.88
C SER A 266 11.16 32.33 -10.18
N ILE A 267 11.98 33.01 -11.00
CA ILE A 267 12.57 32.48 -12.23
C ILE A 267 14.04 32.15 -11.96
N GLU A 268 14.48 30.95 -12.33
CA GLU A 268 15.88 30.51 -12.22
C GLU A 268 16.34 29.88 -13.54
N ARG A 269 17.58 30.16 -13.98
CA ARG A 269 18.20 29.49 -15.13
C ARG A 269 18.89 28.22 -14.68
N LEU A 270 18.61 27.09 -15.33
CA LEU A 270 19.13 25.80 -14.93
C LEU A 270 19.13 24.77 -16.06
N SER A 271 20.02 23.79 -15.91
CA SER A 271 20.03 22.53 -16.65
C SER A 271 19.49 21.41 -15.76
N PHE A 272 18.80 20.42 -16.34
CA PHE A 272 18.45 19.21 -15.59
C PHE A 272 18.54 17.95 -16.45
N GLU A 273 18.82 16.84 -15.77
CA GLU A 273 18.92 15.50 -16.35
C GLU A 273 18.01 14.56 -15.57
N LEU A 274 17.22 13.77 -16.28
CA LEU A 274 16.37 12.72 -15.75
C LEU A 274 16.81 11.39 -16.33
N TYR A 275 16.85 10.37 -15.48
CA TYR A 275 17.23 9.02 -15.86
C TYR A 275 15.97 8.16 -15.99
N GLN A 276 15.97 7.25 -16.96
CA GLN A 276 14.89 6.27 -17.15
C GLN A 276 13.51 6.94 -17.27
N VAL A 277 13.31 7.74 -18.30
CA VAL A 277 12.05 8.44 -18.56
C VAL A 277 11.22 7.66 -19.55
N ILE A 278 9.94 7.44 -19.25
CA ILE A 278 8.96 6.89 -20.18
C ILE A 278 8.09 8.04 -20.66
N SER A 279 7.80 8.06 -21.96
CA SER A 279 6.83 9.00 -22.50
C SER A 279 5.77 8.35 -23.35
N ALA A 280 4.60 9.00 -23.37
CA ALA A 280 3.50 8.68 -24.26
C ALA A 280 2.91 9.99 -24.78
N THR A 281 2.55 9.99 -26.07
CA THR A 281 1.81 11.11 -26.69
C THR A 281 0.40 10.65 -27.00
N THR A 282 -0.59 11.46 -26.63
CA THR A 282 -2.00 11.13 -26.82
C THR A 282 -2.81 12.40 -27.03
N LYS A 283 -3.85 12.28 -27.86
CA LYS A 283 -4.80 13.35 -28.13
C LYS A 283 -5.95 13.26 -27.13
N CYS A 284 -6.19 14.31 -26.37
CA CYS A 284 -7.28 14.35 -25.40
C CYS A 284 -7.87 15.76 -25.29
N LYS A 285 -9.02 15.88 -24.61
CA LYS A 285 -9.63 17.19 -24.40
C LYS A 285 -8.80 18.04 -23.44
N ILE A 286 -8.77 19.34 -23.71
CA ILE A 286 -7.96 20.31 -22.97
C ILE A 286 -8.32 20.35 -21.47
N ASP A 287 -9.56 20.02 -21.09
CA ASP A 287 -10.05 19.97 -19.72
C ASP A 287 -9.91 18.59 -19.06
N GLU A 288 -9.66 17.53 -19.84
CA GLU A 288 -9.62 16.13 -19.37
C GLU A 288 -8.20 15.53 -19.33
N TRP A 289 -7.16 16.28 -19.70
CA TRP A 289 -5.76 15.80 -19.76
C TRP A 289 -5.26 15.10 -18.49
N HIS A 290 -5.76 15.53 -17.33
CA HIS A 290 -5.37 14.99 -16.03
C HIS A 290 -5.86 13.55 -15.83
N TYR A 291 -7.01 13.17 -16.40
CA TYR A 291 -7.47 11.78 -16.39
C TYR A 291 -6.52 10.91 -17.21
N THR A 292 -6.11 11.40 -18.38
CA THR A 292 -5.17 10.70 -19.25
C THR A 292 -3.79 10.54 -18.61
N ALA A 293 -3.32 11.55 -17.87
CA ALA A 293 -2.08 11.45 -17.10
C ALA A 293 -2.15 10.39 -16.00
N ILE A 294 -3.29 10.28 -15.29
CA ILE A 294 -3.52 9.25 -14.27
C ILE A 294 -3.56 7.85 -14.90
N GLU A 295 -4.21 7.70 -16.04
CA GLU A 295 -4.24 6.44 -16.78
C GLU A 295 -2.84 6.03 -17.22
N PHE A 296 -2.04 6.97 -17.72
CA PHE A 296 -0.65 6.73 -18.10
C PHE A 296 0.22 6.26 -16.92
N ASP A 297 0.15 6.91 -15.75
CA ASP A 297 0.87 6.47 -14.55
C ASP A 297 0.39 5.07 -14.07
N ALA A 298 -0.90 4.79 -14.19
CA ALA A 298 -1.46 3.47 -13.89
C ALA A 298 -0.94 2.38 -14.86
N GLU A 299 -0.75 2.70 -16.13
CA GLU A 299 -0.16 1.78 -17.12
C GLU A 299 1.31 1.49 -16.85
N ILE A 300 2.10 2.51 -16.49
CA ILE A 300 3.49 2.33 -16.03
C ILE A 300 3.53 1.40 -14.81
N THR A 301 2.61 1.58 -13.87
CA THR A 301 2.49 0.72 -12.68
C THR A 301 2.13 -0.73 -13.05
N LYS A 302 1.26 -0.95 -14.06
CA LYS A 302 0.93 -2.29 -14.57
C LYS A 302 2.15 -3.00 -15.18
N LEU A 303 3.07 -2.25 -15.77
CA LEU A 303 4.34 -2.76 -16.29
C LEU A 303 5.35 -3.12 -15.19
N GLY A 304 4.98 -2.91 -13.91
CA GLY A 304 5.83 -3.23 -12.76
C GLY A 304 6.92 -2.20 -12.49
N LEU A 305 6.82 -1.03 -13.12
CA LEU A 305 7.74 0.09 -12.94
C LEU A 305 7.21 1.02 -11.84
N GLU A 306 8.10 1.50 -10.98
CA GLU A 306 7.75 2.46 -9.93
C GLU A 306 8.03 3.88 -10.43
N SER A 307 6.97 4.69 -10.58
CA SER A 307 7.06 6.12 -10.88
C SER A 307 7.84 6.89 -9.80
N SER A 308 8.55 7.93 -10.20
CA SER A 308 9.29 8.83 -9.31
C SER A 308 8.40 9.86 -8.59
N GLY A 309 7.11 9.91 -8.93
CA GLY A 309 6.17 10.90 -8.39
C GLY A 309 6.28 12.28 -9.06
N ILE A 310 7.06 12.38 -10.13
CA ILE A 310 7.17 13.57 -10.97
C ILE A 310 6.47 13.28 -12.30
N LEU A 311 5.49 14.11 -12.64
CA LEU A 311 4.86 14.11 -13.95
C LEU A 311 5.32 15.34 -14.72
N ILE A 312 5.90 15.14 -15.90
CA ILE A 312 6.24 16.24 -16.80
C ILE A 312 5.34 16.14 -18.03
N TYR A 313 4.78 17.25 -18.48
CA TYR A 313 3.97 17.27 -19.70
C TYR A 313 4.18 18.50 -20.56
N LYS A 314 3.96 18.35 -21.85
CA LYS A 314 3.84 19.44 -22.81
C LYS A 314 2.58 19.22 -23.65
N SER A 315 2.04 20.30 -24.20
CA SER A 315 0.83 20.29 -25.01
C SER A 315 1.08 21.03 -26.33
N GLU A 316 0.69 20.41 -27.44
CA GLU A 316 0.89 20.91 -28.81
C GLU A 316 -0.41 20.73 -29.63
N ASN A 317 -0.46 21.29 -30.84
CA ASN A 317 -1.53 21.06 -31.82
C ASN A 317 -2.96 21.28 -31.28
N PHE A 318 -3.21 22.45 -30.69
CA PHE A 318 -4.53 22.81 -30.16
C PHE A 318 -5.59 22.93 -31.26
N ASP A 319 -6.61 22.07 -31.21
CA ASP A 319 -7.82 22.16 -32.02
C ASP A 319 -8.93 22.85 -31.22
N GLN A 320 -9.11 24.14 -31.48
CA GLN A 320 -10.14 24.96 -30.82
C GLN A 320 -11.56 24.54 -31.18
N SER A 321 -11.78 23.86 -32.31
CA SER A 321 -13.11 23.44 -32.76
C SER A 321 -13.58 22.18 -32.05
N ALA A 322 -12.65 21.26 -31.76
CA ALA A 322 -12.91 20.01 -31.05
C ALA A 322 -12.64 20.09 -29.53
N ASN A 323 -12.02 21.18 -29.06
CA ASN A 323 -11.51 21.32 -27.68
C ASN A 323 -10.47 20.24 -27.31
N GLU A 324 -9.61 19.89 -28.27
CA GLU A 324 -8.60 18.83 -28.14
C GLU A 324 -7.18 19.39 -28.33
N ALA A 325 -6.19 18.73 -27.72
CA ALA A 325 -4.78 18.97 -27.98
C ALA A 325 -3.97 17.69 -27.84
N ASP A 326 -2.78 17.67 -28.44
CA ASP A 326 -1.83 16.58 -28.28
C ASP A 326 -1.02 16.82 -27.00
N TYR A 327 -1.12 15.91 -26.05
CA TYR A 327 -0.35 15.93 -24.82
C TYR A 327 0.73 14.87 -24.86
N THR A 328 1.98 15.28 -24.61
CA THR A 328 3.08 14.35 -24.37
C THR A 328 3.41 14.36 -22.88
N PHE A 329 3.29 13.19 -22.26
CA PHE A 329 3.61 12.97 -20.85
C PHE A 329 4.96 12.29 -20.72
N TYR A 330 5.72 12.65 -19.69
CA TYR A 330 7.02 12.08 -19.36
C TYR A 330 7.04 11.74 -17.87
N ILE A 331 7.31 10.49 -17.53
CA ILE A 331 7.39 9.99 -16.16
C ILE A 331 8.76 9.32 -15.97
N PRO A 332 9.62 9.85 -15.09
CA PRO A 332 10.83 9.15 -14.67
C PRO A 332 10.46 7.95 -13.80
N VAL A 333 11.07 6.80 -14.06
CA VAL A 333 10.85 5.55 -13.32
C VAL A 333 12.12 5.12 -12.58
N ASN A 334 11.93 4.47 -11.43
CA ASN A 334 13.02 4.08 -10.53
C ASN A 334 13.70 2.76 -10.94
N THR A 335 13.15 2.07 -11.92
CA THR A 335 13.62 0.76 -12.42
C THR A 335 14.24 0.92 -13.81
N PRO A 336 15.39 0.29 -14.09
CA PRO A 336 15.99 0.30 -15.42
C PRO A 336 14.99 -0.21 -16.46
N ILE A 337 14.79 0.57 -17.53
CA ILE A 337 13.87 0.21 -18.60
C ILE A 337 14.58 -0.78 -19.53
N GLU A 338 14.17 -2.05 -19.47
CA GLU A 338 14.48 -3.07 -20.47
C GLU A 338 13.22 -3.31 -21.30
N MET A 339 12.83 -2.32 -22.10
CA MET A 339 11.70 -2.40 -23.02
C MET A 339 12.19 -2.18 -24.45
N GLU A 340 11.75 -3.02 -25.38
CA GLU A 340 11.90 -2.71 -26.80
C GLU A 340 10.92 -1.58 -27.17
N ALA A 341 11.31 -0.73 -28.10
CA ALA A 341 10.45 0.34 -28.60
C ALA A 341 9.12 -0.25 -29.09
N ASN A 342 8.00 0.30 -28.63
CA ASN A 342 6.66 -0.09 -29.02
C ASN A 342 5.92 1.17 -29.49
N ASP A 343 4.89 1.03 -30.32
CA ASP A 343 4.17 2.14 -30.97
C ASP A 343 3.44 3.08 -29.98
N ILE A 344 3.41 2.74 -28.68
CA ILE A 344 2.65 3.43 -27.64
C ILE A 344 3.57 4.18 -26.66
N PHE A 345 4.78 3.67 -26.41
CA PHE A 345 5.67 4.20 -25.38
C PHE A 345 7.08 4.40 -25.92
N ASP A 346 7.61 5.59 -25.70
CA ASP A 346 9.03 5.87 -25.86
C ASP A 346 9.75 5.76 -24.52
N SER A 347 11.03 5.37 -24.56
CA SER A 347 11.86 5.30 -23.36
C SER A 347 13.20 5.97 -23.58
N TYR A 348 13.62 6.75 -22.58
CA TYR A 348 14.88 7.47 -22.56
C TYR A 348 15.70 7.00 -21.37
N LYS A 349 16.88 6.42 -21.63
CA LYS A 349 17.83 6.10 -20.56
C LYS A 349 18.30 7.36 -19.82
N ILE A 350 18.52 8.43 -20.58
CA ILE A 350 18.88 9.76 -20.09
C ILE A 350 18.10 10.76 -20.94
N TRP A 351 17.34 11.62 -20.27
CA TRP A 351 16.63 12.74 -20.87
C TRP A 351 17.16 14.04 -20.26
N LYS A 352 17.70 14.93 -21.08
CA LYS A 352 18.50 16.09 -20.62
C LYS A 352 18.07 17.37 -21.32
N PHE A 353 17.98 18.43 -20.53
CA PHE A 353 18.03 19.81 -21.02
C PHE A 353 19.33 20.47 -20.57
N ASN A 354 20.08 20.98 -21.54
CA ASN A 354 21.36 21.62 -21.27
C ASN A 354 21.20 23.00 -20.64
N ASP A 355 20.07 23.68 -20.89
CA ASP A 355 19.81 25.03 -20.37
C ASP A 355 18.33 25.41 -20.53
N GLY A 356 17.83 26.23 -19.63
CA GLY A 356 16.44 26.69 -19.64
C GLY A 356 16.07 27.56 -18.46
N LEU A 357 14.94 28.26 -18.58
CA LEU A 357 14.34 29.05 -17.51
C LEU A 357 13.26 28.23 -16.80
N LEU A 358 13.37 28.14 -15.49
CA LEU A 358 12.42 27.49 -14.62
C LEU A 358 11.65 28.53 -13.81
N LEU A 359 10.33 28.48 -13.90
CA LEU A 359 9.40 29.21 -13.08
C LEU A 359 8.84 28.33 -11.96
N LYS A 360 9.08 28.71 -10.71
CA LYS A 360 8.64 27.94 -9.53
C LYS A 360 7.27 28.39 -9.00
N ASN A 361 6.54 27.45 -8.41
CA ASN A 361 5.27 27.63 -7.69
C ASN A 361 4.19 28.36 -8.50
N VAL A 362 3.83 27.77 -9.64
CA VAL A 362 2.84 28.30 -10.58
C VAL A 362 1.43 27.87 -10.19
N ASN A 363 0.45 28.76 -10.36
CA ASN A 363 -0.97 28.43 -10.18
C ASN A 363 -1.62 28.09 -11.53
N PHE A 364 -2.41 27.01 -11.57
CA PHE A 364 -3.14 26.54 -12.75
C PHE A 364 -4.10 27.57 -13.36
N HIS A 365 -4.67 28.48 -12.57
CA HIS A 365 -5.71 29.41 -13.05
C HIS A 365 -5.20 30.52 -14.00
N HIS A 366 -3.89 30.79 -14.01
CA HIS A 366 -3.29 31.91 -14.75
C HIS A 366 -2.03 31.53 -15.54
N ILE A 367 -1.98 30.30 -16.08
CA ILE A 367 -0.81 29.76 -16.79
C ILE A 367 -0.30 30.69 -17.92
N LYS A 368 -1.19 31.35 -18.66
CA LYS A 368 -0.80 32.26 -19.75
C LYS A 368 0.04 33.44 -19.26
N ASP A 369 -0.33 34.03 -18.13
CA ASP A 369 0.39 35.18 -17.55
C ASP A 369 1.82 34.78 -17.17
N PHE A 370 2.01 33.52 -16.77
CA PHE A 370 3.31 32.95 -16.43
C PHE A 370 4.18 32.66 -17.65
N TYR A 371 3.60 32.30 -18.79
CA TYR A 371 4.33 32.18 -20.05
C TYR A 371 4.85 33.54 -20.52
N ASP A 372 4.03 34.58 -20.41
CA ASP A 372 4.43 35.93 -20.81
C ASP A 372 5.53 36.48 -19.90
N LEU A 373 5.52 36.12 -18.62
CA LEU A 373 6.59 36.44 -17.68
C LEU A 373 7.92 35.74 -18.04
N LEU A 374 7.88 34.46 -18.44
CA LEU A 374 9.06 33.74 -18.96
C LEU A 374 9.59 34.36 -20.26
N ARG A 375 8.70 34.71 -21.20
CA ARG A 375 9.07 35.38 -22.47
C ARG A 375 9.64 36.77 -22.23
N THR A 376 9.10 37.52 -21.27
CA THR A 376 9.60 38.86 -20.90
C THR A 376 11.00 38.73 -20.31
N LYS A 377 11.21 37.80 -19.39
CA LYS A 377 12.53 37.55 -18.81
C LYS A 377 13.55 37.09 -19.85
N ALA A 378 13.15 36.22 -20.77
CA ALA A 378 14.01 35.80 -21.87
C ALA A 378 14.40 36.98 -22.78
N LYS A 379 13.47 37.90 -23.07
CA LYS A 379 13.80 39.13 -23.84
C LYS A 379 14.77 40.04 -23.10
N GLU A 380 14.58 40.23 -21.79
CA GLU A 380 15.52 41.02 -20.95
C GLU A 380 16.92 40.41 -20.96
N ASP A 381 17.01 39.08 -20.90
CA ASP A 381 18.27 38.33 -20.85
C ASP A 381 18.80 37.95 -22.25
N GLN A 382 18.18 38.44 -23.34
CA GLN A 382 18.55 38.16 -24.74
C GLN A 382 18.58 36.66 -25.12
N LEU A 383 17.65 35.89 -24.57
CA LEU A 383 17.51 34.45 -24.74
C LEU A 383 16.39 34.11 -25.74
N THR A 384 16.60 33.07 -26.55
CA THR A 384 15.55 32.48 -27.38
C THR A 384 15.02 31.21 -26.72
N LEU A 385 13.74 31.19 -26.36
CA LEU A 385 13.10 30.03 -25.73
C LEU A 385 12.54 29.05 -26.78
N GLU A 386 12.57 27.76 -26.46
CA GLU A 386 11.92 26.70 -27.23
C GLU A 386 10.47 26.52 -26.76
N GLU A 387 9.53 26.51 -27.71
CA GLU A 387 8.14 26.14 -27.45
C GLU A 387 7.82 24.74 -28.00
N PRO A 388 6.93 23.99 -27.34
CA PRO A 388 6.18 24.36 -26.14
C PRO A 388 6.97 24.23 -24.83
N PHE A 389 6.50 24.92 -23.79
CA PHE A 389 7.07 24.80 -22.45
C PHE A 389 6.64 23.51 -21.76
N TYR A 390 7.49 23.04 -20.85
CA TYR A 390 7.29 21.83 -20.06
C TYR A 390 6.68 22.18 -18.71
N HIS A 391 5.67 21.42 -18.30
CA HIS A 391 5.01 21.55 -17.01
C HIS A 391 5.49 20.42 -16.12
N ILE A 392 6.04 20.75 -14.97
CA ILE A 392 6.58 19.78 -14.01
C ILE A 392 5.67 19.80 -12.79
N LEU A 393 4.97 18.70 -12.55
CA LEU A 393 4.08 18.49 -11.42
C LEU A 393 4.74 17.52 -10.44
N ASN A 394 4.83 17.90 -9.17
CA ASN A 394 5.35 17.04 -8.11
C ASN A 394 4.22 16.33 -7.34
N GLU A 395 4.59 15.40 -6.45
CA GLU A 395 3.64 14.66 -5.59
C GLU A 395 2.75 15.55 -4.70
N GLU A 396 3.20 16.77 -4.41
CA GLU A 396 2.45 17.75 -3.59
C GLU A 396 1.46 18.58 -4.43
N GLY A 397 1.38 18.34 -5.74
CA GLY A 397 0.52 19.07 -6.67
C GLY A 397 1.03 20.48 -7.02
N ILE A 398 2.29 20.78 -6.70
CA ILE A 398 2.94 22.05 -7.04
C ILE A 398 3.39 21.99 -8.50
N LEU A 399 2.97 22.99 -9.27
CA LEU A 399 3.32 23.15 -10.67
C LEU A 399 4.55 24.06 -10.83
N HIS A 400 5.47 23.62 -11.69
CA HIS A 400 6.58 24.41 -12.20
C HIS A 400 6.50 24.45 -13.73
N ILE A 401 6.96 25.54 -14.35
CA ILE A 401 7.07 25.65 -15.81
C ILE A 401 8.54 25.75 -16.17
N TYR A 402 8.99 24.92 -17.10
CA TYR A 402 10.33 24.94 -17.64
C TYR A 402 10.30 25.29 -19.14
N ALA A 403 11.05 26.32 -19.51
CA ALA A 403 11.22 26.78 -20.88
C ALA A 403 12.68 26.54 -21.30
N PRO A 404 12.96 25.57 -22.20
CA PRO A 404 14.30 25.36 -22.70
C PRO A 404 14.82 26.59 -23.47
N ILE A 405 16.14 26.80 -23.46
CA ILE A 405 16.80 27.86 -24.24
C ILE A 405 17.48 27.24 -25.45
N ILE A 406 17.21 27.78 -26.64
CA ILE A 406 17.81 27.32 -27.91
C ILE A 406 19.14 28.05 -28.18
N GLU A 407 19.15 29.38 -28.12
CA GLU A 407 20.32 30.22 -28.44
C GLU A 407 20.35 31.49 -27.60
N GLU A 408 21.58 31.93 -27.25
CA GLU A 408 21.85 33.28 -26.75
C GLU A 408 22.11 34.21 -27.94
N GLN A 409 21.37 35.31 -28.05
CA GLN A 409 21.62 36.29 -29.09
C GLN A 409 22.91 37.07 -28.75
N LYS A 410 24.06 36.62 -29.26
CA LYS A 410 25.30 37.41 -29.20
C LYS A 410 25.11 38.69 -30.00
N GLU A 411 25.27 39.86 -29.36
CA GLU A 411 25.38 41.14 -30.03
C GLU A 411 26.36 41.02 -31.20
N LYS A 412 25.87 41.26 -32.42
CA LYS A 412 26.73 41.66 -33.53
C LYS A 412 27.30 43.02 -33.15
N THR A 413 28.51 43.03 -32.60
CA THR A 413 29.33 44.23 -32.58
C THR A 413 29.59 44.61 -34.03
N GLU A 414 28.82 45.56 -34.55
CA GLU A 414 29.18 46.28 -35.78
C GLU A 414 30.51 46.97 -35.49
N VAL A 415 31.57 46.46 -36.12
CA VAL A 415 32.83 47.17 -36.27
C VAL A 415 32.58 48.23 -37.34
N ILE A 416 32.42 49.49 -36.93
CA ILE A 416 32.63 50.67 -37.78
C ILE A 416 34.06 51.14 -37.59
#